data_AF-F8QF31-F1
#
_entry.id   AF-F8QF31-F1
#
_cell.length_a   1.000
_cell.length_b   1.000
_cell.length_c   1.000
_cell.angle_alpha   90.00
_cell.angle_beta   90.00
_cell.angle_gamma   90.00
#
_symmetry.space_group_name_H-M   'P 1'
#
loop_
_entity.id
_entity.type
_entity.pdbx_description
1 polymer ?
#
loop_
_entity_poly.entity_id
_entity_poly.type
_entity_poly.pdbx_seq_one_letter_code
_entity_poly.pdbx_strand_id
1 'polypeptide(L)'
;MNDPATVHRQLKIKCGATKRLLKEHSLYRKEAEEQKRKHDKMVADGADEWDVRSAAKILDEAKRMIVDADTRLGNVVQELRSLIILVKQQPSFAEDEELIKAEEVLEEASV
;
A
#
# COMPACT_ATOMS: atom_id res chain seq x y z
N MET A 1 24.43 -8.64 -9.46
CA MET A 1 23.62 -9.39 -8.48
C MET A 1 23.60 -10.85 -8.93
N ASN A 2 24.54 -11.67 -8.46
CA ASN A 2 24.63 -13.10 -8.84
C ASN A 2 24.69 -14.04 -7.62
N ASP A 3 24.68 -13.51 -6.41
CA ASP A 3 24.68 -14.32 -5.19
C ASP A 3 23.22 -14.58 -4.75
N PRO A 4 22.78 -15.86 -4.66
CA PRO A 4 21.42 -16.19 -4.24
C PRO A 4 21.04 -15.65 -2.86
N ALA A 5 21.97 -15.65 -1.90
CA ALA A 5 21.67 -15.13 -0.57
C ALA A 5 21.36 -13.63 -0.61
N THR A 6 22.09 -12.88 -1.42
CA THR A 6 21.84 -11.45 -1.65
C THR A 6 20.49 -11.21 -2.32
N VAL A 7 20.13 -12.01 -3.33
CA VAL A 7 18.83 -11.90 -4.03
C VAL A 7 17.67 -12.20 -3.07
N HIS A 8 17.72 -13.30 -2.33
CA HIS A 8 16.71 -13.67 -1.34
C HIS A 8 16.54 -12.60 -0.27
N ARG A 9 17.66 -12.04 0.22
CA ARG A 9 17.61 -10.94 1.18
C ARG A 9 16.87 -9.72 0.60
N GLN A 10 17.17 -9.34 -0.64
CA GLN A 10 16.50 -8.21 -1.30
C GLN A 10 15.01 -8.48 -1.52
N LEU A 11 14.63 -9.68 -1.97
CA LEU A 11 13.23 -10.09 -2.10
C LEU A 11 12.50 -9.96 -0.75
N LYS A 12 13.05 -10.54 0.33
CA LYS A 12 12.46 -10.45 1.68
C LYS A 12 12.27 -9.01 2.15
N ILE A 13 13.28 -8.16 1.94
CA ILE A 13 13.22 -6.75 2.34
C ILE A 13 12.10 -6.03 1.59
N LYS A 14 12.03 -6.17 0.26
CA LYS A 14 11.04 -5.48 -0.57
C LYS A 14 9.63 -6.03 -0.35
N CYS A 15 9.46 -7.34 -0.19
CA CYS A 15 8.19 -7.95 0.20
C CYS A 15 7.70 -7.43 1.55
N GLY A 16 8.60 -7.40 2.55
CA GLY A 16 8.28 -6.88 3.87
C GLY A 16 7.88 -5.40 3.86
N ALA A 17 8.56 -4.58 3.06
CA ALA A 17 8.21 -3.18 2.87
C ALA A 17 6.84 -3.02 2.20
N THR A 18 6.59 -3.79 1.13
CA THR A 18 5.31 -3.79 0.40
C THR A 18 4.15 -4.15 1.33
N LYS A 19 4.26 -5.26 2.09
CA LYS A 19 3.21 -5.68 3.03
C LYS A 19 2.91 -4.64 4.11
N ARG A 20 3.94 -3.94 4.63
CA ARG A 20 3.73 -2.89 5.64
C ARG A 20 2.98 -1.70 5.05
N LEU A 21 3.41 -1.22 3.89
CA LEU A 21 2.76 -0.09 3.22
C LEU A 21 1.34 -0.42 2.75
N LEU A 22 1.08 -1.66 2.30
CA LEU A 22 -0.27 -2.10 1.94
C LEU A 22 -1.22 -2.06 3.14
N LYS A 23 -0.74 -2.48 4.32
CA LYS A 23 -1.52 -2.39 5.57
C LYS A 23 -1.75 -0.94 6.01
N GLU A 24 -0.73 -0.09 5.92
CA GLU A 24 -0.82 1.34 6.22
C GLU A 24 -1.84 2.03 5.30
N HIS A 25 -1.76 1.79 3.99
CA HIS A 25 -2.71 2.27 3.01
C HIS A 25 -4.15 1.81 3.30
N SER A 26 -4.33 0.52 3.58
CA SER A 26 -5.64 -0.04 3.92
C SER A 26 -6.25 0.59 5.18
N LEU A 27 -5.41 0.89 6.18
CA LEU A 27 -5.82 1.57 7.40
C LEU A 27 -6.32 2.99 7.09
N TYR A 28 -5.54 3.79 6.37
CA TYR A 28 -5.94 5.15 6.02
C TYR A 28 -7.19 5.21 5.13
N ARG A 29 -7.35 4.24 4.23
CA ARG A 29 -8.58 4.11 3.43
C ARG A 29 -9.80 3.88 4.32
N LYS A 30 -9.69 2.97 5.29
CA LYS A 30 -10.76 2.70 6.26
C LYS A 30 -11.08 3.94 7.11
N GLU A 31 -10.06 4.63 7.61
CA GLU A 31 -10.24 5.86 8.39
C GLU A 31 -10.96 6.95 7.59
N ALA A 32 -10.57 7.18 6.33
CA ALA A 32 -11.24 8.17 5.48
C ALA A 32 -12.70 7.77 5.17
N GLU A 33 -12.99 6.47 5.01
CA GLU A 33 -14.38 6.00 4.87
C GLU A 33 -15.20 6.27 6.14
N GLU A 34 -14.63 6.06 7.32
CA GLU A 34 -15.29 6.37 8.60
C GLU A 34 -15.54 7.88 8.75
N GLN A 35 -14.54 8.72 8.43
CA GLN A 35 -14.71 10.18 8.45
C GLN A 35 -15.75 10.65 7.43
N LYS A 36 -15.78 10.03 6.25
CA LYS A 36 -16.80 10.33 5.22
C LYS A 36 -18.19 9.99 5.74
N ARG A 37 -18.39 8.80 6.31
CA ARG A 37 -19.69 8.41 6.91
C ARG A 37 -20.12 9.36 8.01
N LYS A 38 -19.19 9.81 8.86
CA LYS A 38 -19.48 10.79 9.92
C LYS A 38 -19.90 12.14 9.35
N HIS A 39 -19.16 12.66 8.37
CA HIS A 39 -19.49 13.89 7.67
C HIS A 39 -20.88 13.80 7.00
N ASP A 40 -21.12 12.75 6.21
CA ASP A 40 -22.37 12.58 5.47
C ASP A 40 -23.57 12.46 6.42
N LYS A 41 -23.38 11.82 7.58
CA LYS A 41 -24.39 11.78 8.64
C LYS A 41 -24.66 13.16 9.25
N MET A 42 -23.61 13.95 9.55
CA MET A 42 -23.78 15.31 10.08
C MET A 42 -24.55 16.21 9.11
N VAL A 43 -24.29 16.07 7.80
CA VAL A 43 -25.05 16.77 6.76
C VAL A 43 -26.51 16.32 6.74
N ALA A 44 -26.77 15.02 6.78
CA ALA A 44 -28.12 14.46 6.74
C ALA A 44 -28.96 14.83 7.99
N ASP A 45 -28.33 14.86 9.16
CA ASP A 45 -28.96 15.21 10.44
C ASP A 45 -29.18 16.73 10.58
N GLY A 46 -28.71 17.55 9.62
CA GLY A 46 -28.83 19.00 9.66
C GLY A 46 -28.02 19.64 10.80
N ALA A 47 -26.85 19.07 11.10
CA ALA A 47 -25.94 19.59 12.12
C ALA A 47 -25.47 21.02 11.82
N ASP A 48 -24.89 21.68 12.82
CA ASP A 48 -24.40 23.05 12.69
C ASP A 48 -23.35 23.18 11.57
N GLU A 49 -23.40 24.29 10.84
CA GLU A 49 -22.54 24.52 9.67
C GLU A 49 -21.04 24.56 10.04
N TRP A 50 -20.71 25.02 11.25
CA TRP A 50 -19.33 25.00 11.74
C TRP A 50 -18.85 23.56 11.97
N ASP A 51 -19.68 22.71 12.55
CA ASP A 51 -19.37 21.29 12.79
C ASP A 51 -19.20 20.52 11.48
N VAL A 52 -20.09 20.74 10.50
CA VAL A 52 -20.00 20.12 9.16
C VAL A 52 -18.70 20.56 8.46
N ARG A 53 -18.36 21.85 8.49
CA ARG A 53 -17.11 22.35 7.91
C ARG A 53 -15.87 21.78 8.60
N SER A 54 -15.93 21.58 9.92
CA SER A 54 -14.86 20.96 10.68
C SER A 54 -14.66 19.49 10.28
N ALA A 55 -15.75 18.72 10.18
CA ALA A 55 -15.72 17.34 9.71
C ALA A 55 -15.19 17.22 8.26
N ALA A 56 -15.55 18.17 7.39
CA ALA A 56 -15.06 18.21 6.01
C ALA A 56 -13.53 18.41 5.95
N LYS A 57 -12.95 19.24 6.82
CA LYS A 57 -11.48 19.43 6.92
C LYS A 57 -10.78 18.16 7.36
N ILE A 58 -11.31 17.48 8.39
CA ILE A 58 -10.76 16.19 8.86
C ILE A 58 -10.81 15.14 7.75
N LEU A 59 -11.90 15.10 6.97
CA LEU A 59 -12.01 14.20 5.82
C LEU A 59 -10.98 14.53 4.73
N ASP A 60 -10.70 15.81 4.47
CA ASP A 60 -9.68 16.21 3.51
C ASP A 60 -8.27 15.78 3.96
N GLU A 61 -7.95 15.96 5.24
CA GLU A 61 -6.69 15.50 5.83
C GLU A 61 -6.53 13.98 5.71
N ALA A 62 -7.58 13.21 6.03
CA ALA A 62 -7.57 11.75 5.87
C ALA A 62 -7.34 11.33 4.40
N LYS A 63 -7.94 12.04 3.44
CA LYS A 63 -7.70 11.78 2.00
C LYS A 63 -6.26 12.07 1.59
N ARG A 64 -5.64 13.13 2.13
CA ARG A 64 -4.22 13.43 1.85
C ARG A 64 -3.30 12.32 2.35
N MET A 65 -3.61 11.71 3.50
CA MET A 65 -2.85 10.56 4.02
C MET A 65 -2.93 9.35 3.08
N ILE A 66 -4.08 9.11 2.44
CA ILE A 66 -4.22 8.04 1.44
C ILE A 66 -3.31 8.31 0.24
N VAL A 67 -3.27 9.54 -0.27
CA VAL A 67 -2.44 9.89 -1.43
C VAL A 67 -0.94 9.70 -1.14
N ASP A 68 -0.48 10.06 0.06
CA ASP A 68 0.90 9.81 0.49
C ASP A 68 1.20 8.31 0.56
N ALA A 69 0.32 7.54 1.21
CA ALA A 69 0.48 6.10 1.34
C ALA A 69 0.43 5.37 -0.02
N ASP A 70 -0.46 5.79 -0.93
CA ASP A 70 -0.54 5.30 -2.31
C ASP A 70 0.78 5.53 -3.06
N THR A 71 1.33 6.74 -2.95
CA THR A 71 2.60 7.10 -3.61
C THR A 71 3.75 6.23 -3.08
N ARG A 72 3.85 6.08 -1.76
CA ARG A 72 4.87 5.25 -1.12
C ARG A 72 4.72 3.77 -1.47
N LEU A 73 3.49 3.24 -1.43
CA LEU A 73 3.18 1.87 -1.81
C LEU A 73 3.53 1.62 -3.27
N GLY A 74 3.09 2.50 -4.18
CA GLY A 74 3.38 2.41 -5.61
C GLY A 74 4.88 2.34 -5.91
N ASN A 75 5.69 3.17 -5.25
CA ASN A 75 7.15 3.14 -5.41
C ASN A 75 7.75 1.79 -5.03
N VAL A 76 7.37 1.25 -3.86
CA VAL A 76 7.91 -0.04 -3.38
C VAL A 76 7.40 -1.22 -4.23
N VAL A 77 6.15 -1.17 -4.69
CA VAL A 77 5.57 -2.14 -5.63
C VAL A 77 6.35 -2.16 -6.95
N GLN A 78 6.69 -0.99 -7.50
CA GLN A 78 7.52 -0.91 -8.71
C GLN A 78 8.93 -1.45 -8.50
N GLU A 79 9.55 -1.18 -7.35
CA GLU A 79 10.85 -1.74 -7.01
C GLU A 79 10.81 -3.27 -6.85
N LEU A 80 9.77 -3.81 -6.21
CA LEU A 80 9.57 -5.25 -6.05
C LEU A 80 9.36 -5.92 -7.42
N ARG A 81 8.50 -5.34 -8.27
CA ARG A 81 8.25 -5.81 -9.63
C ARG A 81 9.53 -5.84 -10.47
N SER A 82 10.31 -4.76 -10.42
CA SER A 82 11.58 -4.66 -11.14
C SER A 82 12.57 -5.74 -10.69
N LEU A 83 12.65 -6.01 -9.38
CA LEU A 83 13.49 -7.07 -8.85
C LEU A 83 13.03 -8.46 -9.30
N ILE A 84 11.72 -8.75 -9.25
CA ILE A 84 11.15 -10.02 -9.72
C ILE A 84 11.47 -10.25 -11.19
N ILE A 85 11.30 -9.24 -12.04
CA ILE A 85 11.64 -9.33 -13.48
C ILE A 85 13.10 -9.70 -13.68
N LEU A 86 14.01 -9.06 -12.94
CA LEU A 86 15.44 -9.35 -13.02
C LEU A 86 15.77 -10.78 -12.57
N VAL A 87 15.17 -11.23 -11.47
CA VAL A 87 15.41 -12.57 -10.91
C VAL A 87 14.86 -13.66 -11.84
N LYS A 88 13.70 -13.45 -12.46
CA LYS A 88 13.11 -14.39 -13.43
C LYS A 88 13.96 -14.65 -14.66
N GLN A 89 14.86 -13.72 -15.03
CA GLN A 89 15.79 -13.94 -16.14
C GLN A 89 16.89 -14.96 -15.79
N GLN A 90 17.04 -15.33 -14.52
CA GLN A 90 18.05 -16.25 -14.04
C GLN A 90 17.45 -17.65 -13.88
N PRO A 91 17.90 -18.65 -14.68
CA PRO A 91 17.35 -20.02 -14.62
C PRO A 91 17.46 -20.69 -13.25
N SER A 92 18.43 -20.28 -12.43
CA SER A 92 18.64 -20.79 -11.08
C SER A 92 17.51 -20.47 -10.10
N PHE A 93 16.57 -19.58 -10.46
CA PHE A 93 15.45 -19.17 -9.62
C PHE A 93 14.08 -19.60 -10.17
N ALA A 94 14.03 -20.45 -11.21
CA ALA A 94 12.79 -20.80 -11.91
C ALA A 94 11.70 -21.40 -11.00
N GLU A 95 12.09 -22.09 -9.92
CA GLU A 95 11.20 -22.69 -8.92
C GLU A 95 11.53 -22.20 -7.50
N ASP A 96 12.11 -21.01 -7.38
CA ASP A 96 12.56 -20.48 -6.10
C ASP A 96 11.38 -20.02 -5.23
N GLU A 97 11.30 -20.54 -4.00
CA GLU A 97 10.21 -20.22 -3.07
C GLU A 97 10.13 -18.73 -2.70
N GLU A 98 11.27 -18.03 -2.61
CA GLU A 98 11.28 -16.61 -2.26
C GLU A 98 10.81 -15.76 -3.42
N LEU A 99 11.10 -16.19 -4.66
CA LEU A 99 10.54 -15.58 -5.86
C LEU A 99 9.01 -15.75 -5.91
N ILE A 100 8.50 -16.98 -5.71
CA ILE A 100 7.05 -17.25 -5.70
C ILE A 100 6.34 -16.39 -4.63
N LYS A 101 6.87 -16.37 -3.41
CA LYS A 101 6.33 -15.51 -2.32
C LYS A 101 6.36 -14.03 -2.71
N ALA A 102 7.39 -13.58 -3.42
CA ALA A 102 7.47 -12.19 -3.87
C ALA A 102 6.41 -11.85 -4.93
N GLU A 103 6.07 -12.78 -5.80
CA GLU A 103 5.00 -12.63 -6.78
C GLU A 103 3.62 -12.57 -6.13
N GLU A 104 3.35 -13.43 -5.14
CA GLU A 104 2.10 -13.39 -4.36
C GLU A 104 1.92 -12.02 -3.69
N VAL A 105 3.00 -11.48 -3.10
CA VAL A 105 2.98 -10.14 -2.48
C VAL A 105 2.74 -9.03 -3.48
N LEU A 106 3.29 -9.17 -4.69
CA LEU A 106 3.08 -8.21 -5.75
C LEU A 106 1.63 -8.23 -6.25
N GLU A 107 1.02 -9.42 -6.34
CA GLU A 107 -0.39 -9.59 -6.69
C GLU A 107 -1.31 -9.01 -5.60
N GLU A 108 -1.07 -9.32 -4.32
CA GLU A 108 -1.81 -8.75 -3.19
C GLU A 108 -1.77 -7.21 -3.17
N ALA A 109 -0.64 -6.62 -3.57
CA ALA A 109 -0.46 -5.16 -3.58
C ALA A 109 -0.91 -4.48 -4.89
N SER A 110 -1.31 -5.26 -5.90
CA SER A 110 -1.87 -4.74 -7.15
C SER A 110 -3.38 -4.53 -7.01
N VAL A 111 -3.77 -3.57 -6.18
CA VAL A 111 -5.18 -3.19 -5.90
C VAL A 111 -5.57 -1.92 -6.64
#